data_AF-E8T7U1-F1
#
_entry.id   AF-E8T7U1-F1
#
_cell.length_a   1.000
_cell.length_b   1.000
_cell.length_c   1.000
_cell.angle_alpha   90.00
_cell.angle_beta   90.00
_cell.angle_gamma   90.00
#
_symmetry.space_group_name_H-M   'P 1'
#
loop_
_entity.id
_entity.type
_entity.pdbx_description
1 polymer ?
#
loop_
_entity_poly.entity_id
_entity_poly.type
_entity_poly.pdbx_seq_one_letter_code
_entity_poly.pdbx_strand_id
1 'polypeptide(L)'
;MATTSEIEVGMAAIAQRLYDQRQVMIKAKANATSASAALAAIPADYAAVISAINAYGTSDAYEAGVKAKLAKMVTEYSALKTVADAVAGANIG
;
A
#
# COMPACT_ATOMS: atom_id res chain seq x y z
N MET A 1 -37.35 18.43 -20.08
CA MET A 1 -37.00 18.72 -18.67
C MET A 1 -37.39 17.51 -17.87
N ALA A 2 -36.55 17.02 -16.95
CA ALA A 2 -36.94 15.91 -16.08
C ALA A 2 -38.12 16.35 -15.18
N THR A 3 -39.04 15.44 -14.94
CA THR A 3 -40.14 15.61 -13.99
C THR A 3 -39.63 15.56 -12.56
N THR A 4 -40.40 16.10 -11.60
CA THR A 4 -40.02 16.08 -10.18
C THR A 4 -39.74 14.68 -9.65
N SER A 5 -40.55 13.69 -10.03
CA SER A 5 -40.35 12.29 -9.62
C SER A 5 -39.08 11.68 -10.22
N GLU A 6 -38.75 11.99 -11.48
CA GLU A 6 -37.48 11.55 -12.10
C GLU A 6 -36.27 12.18 -11.40
N ILE A 7 -36.40 13.44 -10.95
CA ILE A 7 -35.36 14.12 -10.18
C ILE A 7 -35.17 13.44 -8.82
N GLU A 8 -36.23 13.15 -8.08
CA GLU A 8 -36.15 12.51 -6.76
C GLU A 8 -35.57 11.09 -6.83
N VAL A 9 -36.02 10.27 -7.79
CA VAL A 9 -35.47 8.93 -8.02
C VAL A 9 -33.99 9.03 -8.42
N GLY A 10 -33.63 9.97 -9.29
CA GLY A 10 -32.24 10.22 -9.69
C GLY A 10 -31.36 10.61 -8.51
N MET A 11 -31.83 11.50 -7.63
CA MET A 11 -31.11 11.91 -6.42
C MET A 11 -30.89 10.74 -5.45
N ALA A 12 -31.91 9.89 -5.25
CA ALA A 12 -31.79 8.71 -4.40
C ALA A 12 -30.74 7.73 -4.96
N ALA A 13 -30.75 7.49 -6.28
CA ALA A 13 -29.77 6.63 -6.94
C ALA A 13 -28.34 7.18 -6.83
N ILE A 14 -28.17 8.51 -6.98
CA ILE A 14 -26.87 9.17 -6.80
C ILE A 14 -26.40 9.02 -5.35
N ALA A 15 -27.27 9.27 -4.37
CA ALA A 15 -26.93 9.14 -2.95
C ALA A 15 -26.48 7.71 -2.60
N GLN A 16 -27.20 6.70 -3.09
CA GLN A 16 -26.82 5.30 -2.91
C GLN A 16 -25.44 5.03 -3.52
N ARG A 17 -25.20 5.47 -4.75
CA ARG A 17 -23.90 5.28 -5.41
C ARG A 17 -22.76 5.94 -4.65
N LEU A 18 -22.97 7.16 -4.13
CA LEU A 18 -21.96 7.84 -3.31
C LEU A 18 -21.67 7.07 -2.02
N TYR A 19 -22.70 6.53 -1.37
CA TYR A 19 -22.54 5.71 -0.18
C TYR A 19 -21.71 4.45 -0.49
N ASP A 20 -22.06 3.71 -1.55
CA ASP A 20 -21.35 2.49 -1.92
C ASP A 20 -19.88 2.75 -2.24
N GLN A 21 -19.58 3.81 -3.00
CA GLN A 21 -18.19 4.18 -3.31
C GLN A 21 -17.42 4.62 -2.05
N ARG A 22 -18.08 5.30 -1.10
CA ARG A 22 -17.45 5.64 0.19
C ARG A 22 -17.02 4.36 0.94
N GLN A 23 -17.85 3.32 0.95
CA GLN A 23 -17.48 2.04 1.57
C GLN A 23 -16.27 1.38 0.90
N VAL A 24 -16.17 1.44 -0.43
CA VAL A 24 -15.00 0.96 -1.18
C VAL A 24 -13.74 1.72 -0.75
N MET A 25 -13.82 3.05 -0.65
CA MET A 25 -12.69 3.90 -0.24
C MET A 25 -12.25 3.64 1.21
N ILE A 26 -13.21 3.43 2.12
CA ILE A 26 -12.91 3.03 3.52
C ILE A 26 -12.16 1.71 3.55
N LYS A 27 -12.60 0.71 2.77
CA LYS A 27 -11.92 -0.58 2.67
C LYS A 27 -10.51 -0.45 2.06
N ALA A 28 -10.35 0.35 1.02
CA ALA A 28 -9.05 0.62 0.42
C ALA A 28 -8.07 1.24 1.43
N LYS A 29 -8.53 2.21 2.22
CA LYS A 29 -7.76 2.82 3.32
C LYS A 29 -7.36 1.78 4.36
N ALA A 30 -8.29 0.95 4.84
CA ALA A 30 -8.00 -0.09 5.82
C ALA A 30 -6.95 -1.10 5.31
N ASN A 31 -7.08 -1.54 4.04
CA ASN A 31 -6.11 -2.44 3.41
C ASN A 31 -4.73 -1.79 3.28
N ALA A 32 -4.67 -0.50 2.90
CA ALA A 32 -3.43 0.24 2.79
C ALA A 32 -2.73 0.42 4.15
N THR A 33 -3.49 0.68 5.23
CA THR A 33 -2.96 0.72 6.59
C THR A 33 -2.30 -0.61 6.97
N SER A 34 -3.00 -1.73 6.74
CA SER A 34 -2.44 -3.07 7.01
C SER A 34 -1.21 -3.37 6.18
N ALA A 35 -1.22 -3.00 4.89
CA ALA A 35 -0.07 -3.17 4.01
C ALA A 35 1.14 -2.34 4.47
N SER A 36 0.92 -1.07 4.84
CA SER A 36 1.98 -0.21 5.38
C SER A 36 2.61 -0.81 6.64
N ALA A 37 1.79 -1.29 7.57
CA ALA A 37 2.28 -1.92 8.80
C ALA A 37 3.10 -3.19 8.50
N ALA A 38 2.63 -4.05 7.60
CA ALA A 38 3.37 -5.25 7.19
C ALA A 38 4.72 -4.92 6.53
N LEU A 39 4.75 -3.91 5.65
CA LEU A 39 6.00 -3.47 5.00
C LEU A 39 6.97 -2.82 5.99
N ALA A 40 6.47 -2.11 6.99
CA ALA A 40 7.28 -1.53 8.06
C ALA A 40 7.98 -2.58 8.93
N ALA A 41 7.41 -3.78 9.05
CA ALA A 41 7.93 -4.86 9.88
C ALA A 41 9.11 -5.61 9.23
N ILE A 42 9.24 -5.58 7.89
CA ILE A 42 10.27 -6.32 7.13
C ILE A 42 11.69 -6.19 7.72
N PRO A 43 12.20 -4.99 8.06
CA PRO A 43 13.57 -4.87 8.61
C PRO A 43 13.76 -5.59 9.94
N ALA A 44 12.72 -5.62 10.78
CA ALA A 44 12.77 -6.28 12.08
C ALA A 44 12.61 -7.80 11.93
N ASP A 45 11.60 -8.24 11.18
CA ASP A 45 11.27 -9.66 10.99
C ASP A 45 12.40 -10.43 10.30
N TYR A 46 13.17 -9.77 9.43
CA TYR A 46 14.27 -10.37 8.67
C TYR A 46 15.65 -9.81 9.06
N ALA A 47 15.78 -9.22 10.25
CA ALA A 47 17.02 -8.56 10.71
C ALA A 47 18.27 -9.45 10.59
N ALA A 48 18.16 -10.72 10.97
CA ALA A 48 19.28 -11.68 10.89
C ALA A 48 19.73 -11.94 9.44
N VAL A 49 18.78 -12.11 8.52
CA VAL A 49 19.06 -12.33 7.08
C VAL A 49 19.69 -11.09 6.47
N ILE A 50 19.12 -9.92 6.75
CA ILE A 50 19.62 -8.62 6.28
C ILE A 50 21.06 -8.41 6.79
N SER A 51 21.31 -8.68 8.07
CA SER A 51 22.65 -8.56 8.66
C SER A 51 23.65 -9.51 8.01
N ALA A 52 23.28 -10.77 7.77
CA ALA A 52 24.15 -11.75 7.12
C ALA A 52 24.52 -11.31 5.69
N ILE A 53 23.55 -10.86 4.90
CA ILE A 53 23.78 -10.39 3.52
C ILE A 53 24.63 -9.12 3.52
N ASN A 54 24.40 -8.19 4.45
CA ASN A 54 25.20 -6.96 4.52
C ASN A 54 26.68 -7.23 4.84
N ALA A 55 26.97 -8.30 5.58
CA ALA A 55 28.32 -8.75 5.89
C ALA A 55 29.05 -9.42 4.71
N TYR A 56 28.34 -9.84 3.66
CA TYR A 56 28.97 -10.41 2.46
C TYR A 56 29.94 -9.43 1.78
N GLY A 57 31.00 -9.98 1.20
CA GLY A 57 31.97 -9.24 0.41
C GLY A 57 31.45 -8.91 -1.00
N THR A 58 32.36 -8.46 -1.86
CA THR A 58 32.06 -8.17 -3.27
C THR A 58 32.95 -8.94 -4.23
N SER A 59 33.87 -9.76 -3.71
CA SER A 59 34.84 -10.52 -4.51
C SER A 59 34.24 -11.83 -5.05
N ASP A 60 33.31 -12.43 -4.30
CA ASP A 60 32.52 -13.56 -4.76
C ASP A 60 31.28 -13.07 -5.52
N ALA A 61 31.01 -13.67 -6.67
CA ALA A 61 29.94 -13.25 -7.57
C ALA A 61 28.54 -13.50 -6.98
N TYR A 62 28.39 -14.57 -6.20
CA TYR A 62 27.13 -14.88 -5.53
C TYR A 62 26.85 -13.87 -4.41
N GLU A 63 27.84 -13.63 -3.55
CA GLU A 63 27.78 -12.64 -2.47
C GLU A 63 27.40 -11.24 -2.98
N ALA A 64 28.10 -10.76 -4.02
CA ALA A 64 27.80 -9.48 -4.66
C ALA A 64 26.37 -9.45 -5.25
N GLY A 65 25.95 -10.54 -5.90
CA GLY A 65 24.61 -10.67 -6.47
C GLY A 65 23.49 -10.64 -5.42
N VAL A 66 23.69 -11.31 -4.29
CA VAL A 66 22.71 -11.31 -3.19
C VAL A 66 22.61 -9.93 -2.54
N LYS A 67 23.73 -9.21 -2.36
CA LYS A 67 23.71 -7.81 -1.88
C LYS A 67 22.94 -6.90 -2.82
N ALA A 68 23.17 -7.00 -4.13
CA ALA A 68 22.45 -6.23 -5.12
C ALA A 68 20.93 -6.53 -5.09
N LYS A 69 20.56 -7.80 -4.90
CA LYS A 69 19.16 -8.21 -4.76
C LYS A 69 18.50 -7.64 -3.50
N LEU A 70 19.21 -7.67 -2.36
CA LEU A 70 18.71 -7.07 -1.13
C LEU A 70 18.50 -5.55 -1.29
N ALA A 71 19.46 -4.85 -1.89
CA ALA A 71 19.33 -3.41 -2.14
C ALA A 71 18.11 -3.07 -3.02
N LYS A 72 17.85 -3.89 -4.05
CA LYS A 72 16.66 -3.76 -4.90
C LYS A 72 15.38 -3.98 -4.11
N MET A 73 15.30 -5.05 -3.31
CA MET A 73 14.13 -5.34 -2.46
C MET A 73 13.88 -4.23 -1.44
N VAL A 74 14.93 -3.66 -0.85
CA VAL A 74 14.83 -2.51 0.07
C VAL A 74 14.19 -1.31 -0.62
N THR A 75 14.61 -1.03 -1.84
CA THR A 75 14.03 0.05 -2.66
C THR A 75 12.55 -0.23 -2.96
N GLU A 76 12.22 -1.45 -3.37
CA GLU A 76 10.87 -1.85 -3.75
C GLU A 76 9.89 -1.77 -2.57
N TYR A 77 10.22 -2.34 -1.41
CA TYR A 77 9.31 -2.30 -0.26
C TYR A 77 9.16 -0.88 0.28
N SER A 78 10.21 -0.06 0.25
CA SER A 78 10.15 1.34 0.72
C SER A 78 9.26 2.20 -0.19
N ALA A 79 9.37 2.00 -1.52
CA ALA A 79 8.51 2.67 -2.48
C ALA A 79 7.04 2.23 -2.32
N LEU A 80 6.79 0.92 -2.20
CA LEU A 80 5.44 0.40 -1.99
C LEU A 80 4.84 0.91 -0.67
N LYS A 81 5.65 0.96 0.40
CA LYS A 81 5.21 1.50 1.70
C LYS A 81 4.81 2.96 1.58
N THR A 82 5.57 3.77 0.84
CA THR A 82 5.24 5.20 0.61
C THR A 82 3.85 5.35 -0.04
N VAL A 83 3.52 4.50 -1.01
CA VAL A 83 2.19 4.48 -1.64
C VAL A 83 1.12 4.05 -0.64
N ALA A 84 1.38 2.99 0.13
CA ALA A 84 0.45 2.52 1.16
C ALA A 84 0.19 3.60 2.23
N ASP A 85 1.22 4.31 2.69
CA ASP A 85 1.12 5.42 3.64
C ASP A 85 0.24 6.55 3.10
N ALA A 86 0.42 6.92 1.82
CA ALA A 86 -0.37 7.97 1.19
C ALA A 86 -1.87 7.62 1.15
N VAL A 87 -2.21 6.36 0.84
CA VAL A 87 -3.61 5.89 0.82
C VAL A 87 -4.17 5.75 2.24
N ALA A 88 -3.38 5.24 3.18
CA ALA A 88 -3.76 5.11 4.59
C ALA A 88 -4.01 6.49 5.24
N GLY A 89 -3.22 7.49 4.89
CA GLY A 89 -3.31 8.87 5.36
C GLY A 89 -4.42 9.70 4.70
N ALA A 90 -5.09 9.18 3.66
CA ALA A 90 -6.16 9.92 2.99
C ALA A 90 -7.32 10.21 3.97
N ASN A 91 -7.84 11.45 3.92
CA ASN A 91 -8.99 11.86 4.72
C ASN A 91 -10.29 11.33 4.12
N ILE A 92 -10.47 10.02 4.28
CA ILE A 92 -11.68 9.28 3.95
C ILE A 92 -12.34 8.96 5.28
N GLY A 93 -13.46 9.64 5.55
CA GLY A 93 -14.34 9.56 6.70
C GLY A 93 -15.75 9.96 6.28
#